data_AF-A0A8A3WVT8-F1
#
_entry.id   AF-A0A8A3WVT8-F1
#
_cell.length_a   1.000
_cell.length_b   1.000
_cell.length_c   1.000
_cell.angle_alpha   90.00
_cell.angle_beta   90.00
_cell.angle_gamma   90.00
#
_symmetry.space_group_name_H-M   'P 1'
#
loop_
_entity.id
_entity.type
_entity.pdbx_description
1 polymer ?
#
loop_
_entity_poly.entity_id
_entity_poly.type
_entity_poly.pdbx_seq_one_letter_code
_entity_poly.pdbx_strand_id
1 'polypeptide(L)'
;CEIGCRRAGIKDIEDASAVNADFHFSAIFQPTDPHHHQTEFAKVEGSEKYVEEVEVFGRQVLKVNPEALTILAHRAFSDVHHFFRKDHLEGWRRAIEDPEASDNDRYVATTLLKNACIAAGRVLPSCQDTGTAIVLGKRGELCWTGGEDEKCLSKGIWNAYRYHNLRYSQTAALDMFKECNTGDNLPAQLDLLAVPGSDYEFLFIAKGGGSANKAYLYQETKALLNPKSLRAFIEEKLKTLGTAACPPYHIALVIGGTSAEMTMKTVKLASCRYYDSLPTTGD
;
A
#
# COMPACT_ATOMS: atom_id res chain seq x y z
N CYS A 1 -68.86 7.13 18.68
CA CYS A 1 -68.74 7.13 17.22
C CYS A 1 -67.31 6.79 16.84
N GLU A 2 -67.01 5.51 16.81
CA GLU A 2 -65.85 4.99 16.11
C GLU A 2 -66.12 5.12 14.61
N ILE A 3 -65.25 5.82 13.89
CA ILE A 3 -65.16 5.69 12.42
C ILE A 3 -63.70 5.41 12.14
N GLY A 4 -63.43 4.15 11.78
CA GLY A 4 -62.11 3.67 11.45
C GLY A 4 -61.60 4.21 10.13
N CYS A 5 -60.27 4.25 10.04
CA CYS A 5 -59.57 3.94 8.80
C CYS A 5 -58.30 3.17 9.17
N ARG A 6 -58.43 1.82 9.17
CA ARG A 6 -57.28 0.93 9.10
C ARG A 6 -56.61 1.16 7.74
N ARG A 7 -55.47 1.86 7.71
CA ARG A 7 -54.45 1.60 6.68
C ARG A 7 -53.47 0.60 7.26
N ALA A 8 -53.72 -0.66 6.95
CA ALA A 8 -52.77 -1.73 7.17
C ALA A 8 -51.51 -1.47 6.33
N GLY A 9 -50.33 -1.58 6.94
CA GLY A 9 -49.12 -1.92 6.21
C GLY A 9 -47.99 -0.89 6.12
N ILE A 10 -47.86 0.06 7.05
CA ILE A 10 -46.59 0.79 7.22
C ILE A 10 -46.12 0.53 8.64
N LYS A 11 -45.11 -0.35 8.78
CA LYS A 11 -44.35 -0.53 10.02
C LYS A 11 -43.34 0.61 10.10
N ASP A 12 -43.30 1.32 11.23
CA ASP A 12 -42.25 2.30 11.51
C ASP A 12 -40.89 1.58 11.61
N ILE A 13 -39.79 2.29 11.34
CA ILE A 13 -38.43 1.72 11.38
C ILE A 13 -38.04 1.24 12.81
N GLU A 14 -38.77 1.72 13.82
CA GLU A 14 -38.66 1.29 15.22
C GLU A 14 -39.37 -0.06 15.50
N ASP A 15 -40.25 -0.51 14.60
CA ASP A 15 -41.02 -1.77 14.75
C ASP A 15 -40.36 -2.99 14.10
N ALA A 16 -39.12 -2.85 13.63
CA ALA A 16 -38.33 -3.98 13.19
C ALA A 16 -37.78 -4.72 14.42
N SER A 17 -38.43 -5.81 14.86
CA SER A 17 -37.72 -6.89 15.55
C SER A 17 -36.84 -7.64 14.53
N ALA A 18 -35.93 -6.93 13.89
CA ALA A 18 -34.88 -7.49 13.06
C ALA A 18 -33.81 -8.07 13.98
N VAL A 19 -34.19 -9.13 14.70
CA VAL A 19 -33.26 -9.88 15.52
C VAL A 19 -32.57 -10.85 14.59
N ASN A 20 -31.40 -10.47 14.06
CA ASN A 20 -30.55 -11.43 13.38
C ASN A 20 -30.10 -12.48 14.40
N ALA A 21 -30.32 -13.74 14.03
CA ALA A 21 -30.04 -14.92 14.82
C ALA A 21 -28.64 -15.44 14.45
N ASP A 22 -27.83 -15.67 15.48
CA ASP A 22 -26.46 -16.20 15.50
C ASP A 22 -25.32 -15.26 15.08
N PHE A 23 -24.24 -15.32 15.87
CA PHE A 23 -23.01 -14.58 15.64
C PHE A 23 -22.22 -15.20 14.49
N HIS A 24 -21.81 -14.37 13.53
CA HIS A 24 -20.90 -14.75 12.45
C HIS A 24 -19.76 -13.74 12.36
N PHE A 25 -18.52 -14.21 12.55
CA PHE A 25 -17.34 -13.39 12.32
C PHE A 25 -16.99 -13.40 10.84
N SER A 26 -16.98 -12.21 10.22
CA SER A 26 -16.53 -11.98 8.85
C SER A 26 -15.46 -10.89 8.87
N ALA A 27 -14.25 -11.22 8.39
CA ALA A 27 -13.18 -10.25 8.27
C ALA A 27 -13.48 -9.27 7.12
N ILE A 28 -13.14 -7.99 7.28
CA ILE A 28 -13.38 -6.97 6.25
C ILE A 28 -12.60 -7.28 4.96
N PHE A 29 -11.36 -7.77 5.09
CA PHE A 29 -10.51 -8.11 3.96
C PHE A 29 -10.36 -9.63 3.84
N GLN A 30 -10.78 -10.18 2.71
CA GLN A 30 -10.80 -11.63 2.45
C GLN A 30 -10.08 -11.97 1.14
N PRO A 31 -8.78 -11.66 1.01
CA PRO A 31 -8.04 -11.94 -0.23
C PRO A 31 -8.04 -13.45 -0.51
N THR A 32 -8.29 -13.80 -1.77
CA THR A 32 -8.15 -15.19 -2.27
C THR A 32 -6.69 -15.64 -2.34
N ASP A 33 -5.75 -14.68 -2.37
CA ASP A 33 -4.30 -14.90 -2.30
C ASP A 33 -3.70 -14.06 -1.14
N PRO A 34 -3.87 -14.49 0.13
CA PRO A 34 -3.42 -13.73 1.31
C PRO A 34 -1.89 -13.67 1.47
N HIS A 35 -1.18 -14.63 0.90
CA HIS A 35 0.28 -14.80 0.98
C HIS A 35 1.00 -14.36 -0.31
N HIS A 36 0.27 -13.73 -1.24
CA HIS A 36 0.79 -13.23 -2.52
C HIS A 36 1.52 -14.31 -3.34
N HIS A 37 1.00 -15.55 -3.38
CA HIS A 37 1.54 -16.65 -4.18
C HIS A 37 1.59 -16.35 -5.69
N GLN A 38 0.80 -15.38 -6.17
CA GLN A 38 0.89 -14.90 -7.56
C GLN A 38 2.13 -14.04 -7.82
N THR A 39 2.82 -13.57 -6.78
CA THR A 39 4.08 -12.81 -6.91
C THR A 39 5.26 -13.76 -6.90
N GLU A 40 6.16 -13.58 -7.87
CA GLU A 40 7.43 -14.30 -7.90
C GLU A 40 8.40 -13.73 -6.86
N PHE A 41 8.98 -14.60 -6.03
CA PHE A 41 9.97 -14.24 -5.01
C PHE A 41 11.30 -14.94 -5.27
N ALA A 42 12.40 -14.25 -4.98
CA ALA A 42 13.75 -14.81 -4.99
C ALA A 42 14.30 -14.86 -3.57
N LYS A 43 14.75 -16.04 -3.14
CA LYS A 43 15.38 -16.22 -1.83
C LYS A 43 16.69 -15.42 -1.75
N VAL A 44 16.96 -14.79 -0.61
CA VAL A 44 18.28 -14.20 -0.33
C VAL A 44 19.25 -15.34 -0.04
N GLU A 45 20.35 -15.39 -0.78
CA GLU A 45 21.32 -16.49 -0.64
C GLU A 45 21.88 -16.57 0.79
N GLY A 46 21.94 -17.77 1.35
CA GLY A 46 22.42 -18.01 2.71
C GLY A 46 21.48 -17.51 3.81
N SER A 47 20.25 -17.07 3.49
CA SER A 47 19.36 -16.48 4.50
C SER A 47 18.77 -17.49 5.48
N GLU A 48 18.83 -18.78 5.18
CA GLU A 48 18.41 -19.86 6.09
C GLU A 48 19.15 -19.82 7.43
N LYS A 49 20.37 -19.25 7.48
CA LYS A 49 21.12 -19.09 8.74
C LYS A 49 20.49 -18.11 9.72
N TYR A 50 19.57 -17.26 9.27
CA TYR A 50 18.89 -16.28 10.11
C TYR A 50 17.59 -16.80 10.70
N VAL A 51 17.18 -18.01 10.33
CA VAL A 51 15.94 -18.61 10.80
C VAL A 51 16.20 -19.95 11.45
N GLU A 52 15.45 -20.24 12.51
CA GLU A 52 15.48 -21.53 13.19
C GLU A 52 14.04 -21.89 13.56
N GLU A 53 13.57 -23.02 13.05
CA GLU A 53 12.28 -23.58 13.45
C GLU A 53 12.45 -24.32 14.78
N VAL A 54 11.61 -23.97 15.75
CA VAL A 54 11.59 -24.60 17.07
C VAL A 54 10.15 -24.92 17.47
N GLU A 55 9.96 -25.93 18.31
CA GLU A 55 8.65 -26.28 18.84
C GLU A 55 8.52 -25.78 20.29
N VAL A 56 7.47 -25.01 20.57
CA VAL A 56 7.19 -24.50 21.92
C VAL A 56 5.73 -24.74 22.25
N PHE A 57 5.49 -25.44 23.36
CA PHE A 57 4.14 -25.85 23.80
C PHE A 57 3.31 -26.54 22.69
N GLY A 58 3.96 -27.37 21.85
CA GLY A 58 3.30 -28.08 20.75
C GLY A 58 2.99 -27.23 19.52
N ARG A 59 3.53 -26.01 19.43
CA ARG A 59 3.34 -25.10 18.30
C ARG A 59 4.68 -24.80 17.62
N GLN A 60 4.67 -24.76 16.29
CA GLN A 60 5.84 -24.40 15.49
C GLN A 60 6.10 -22.89 15.57
N VAL A 61 7.30 -22.52 16.01
CA VAL A 61 7.77 -21.15 16.21
C VAL A 61 8.96 -20.91 15.29
N LEU A 62 8.99 -19.76 14.65
CA LEU A 62 10.12 -19.33 13.84
C LEU A 62 10.94 -18.29 14.63
N LYS A 63 12.15 -18.66 15.03
CA LYS A 63 13.11 -17.68 15.54
C LYS A 63 13.74 -16.98 14.35
N VAL A 64 13.69 -15.66 14.33
CA VAL A 64 14.25 -14.82 13.29
C VAL A 64 15.33 -13.95 13.91
N ASN A 65 16.57 -14.08 13.45
CA ASN A 65 17.63 -13.16 13.82
C ASN A 65 17.25 -11.75 13.29
N PRO A 66 17.17 -10.72 14.14
CA PRO A 66 16.69 -9.40 13.74
C PRO A 66 17.58 -8.73 12.66
N GLU A 67 18.83 -9.16 12.50
CA GLU A 67 19.69 -8.70 11.40
C GLU A 67 19.14 -9.06 10.01
N ALA A 68 18.30 -10.09 9.91
CA ALA A 68 17.57 -10.41 8.69
C ALA A 68 16.69 -9.24 8.22
N LEU A 69 16.12 -8.46 9.15
CA LEU A 69 15.29 -7.30 8.85
C LEU A 69 16.13 -6.17 8.25
N THR A 70 17.34 -5.95 8.77
CA THR A 70 18.32 -5.01 8.20
C THR A 70 18.65 -5.38 6.76
N ILE A 71 18.99 -6.65 6.51
CA ILE A 71 19.39 -7.14 5.19
C ILE A 71 18.22 -7.06 4.20
N LEU A 72 17.04 -7.48 4.63
CA LEU A 72 15.84 -7.49 3.80
C LEU A 72 15.43 -6.06 3.41
N ALA A 73 15.34 -5.15 4.39
CA ALA A 73 14.98 -3.76 4.13
C ALA A 73 16.02 -3.06 3.25
N HIS A 74 17.32 -3.31 3.48
CA HIS A 74 18.38 -2.78 2.62
C HIS A 74 18.19 -3.23 1.18
N ARG A 75 18.06 -4.54 0.93
CA ARG A 75 17.86 -5.06 -0.43
C ARG A 75 16.61 -4.49 -1.07
N ALA A 76 15.48 -4.48 -0.36
CA ALA A 76 14.21 -3.98 -0.89
C ALA A 76 14.30 -2.50 -1.29
N PHE A 77 14.83 -1.65 -0.39
CA PHE A 77 15.02 -0.23 -0.68
C PHE A 77 16.20 0.07 -1.61
N SER A 78 17.08 -0.86 -1.92
CA SER A 78 18.01 -0.71 -3.04
C SER A 78 17.34 -1.08 -4.36
N ASP A 79 16.72 -2.26 -4.44
CA ASP A 79 16.14 -2.78 -5.68
C ASP A 79 14.99 -1.89 -6.20
N VAL A 80 14.09 -1.42 -5.33
CA VAL A 80 12.89 -0.67 -5.73
C VAL A 80 13.18 0.66 -6.44
N HIS A 81 14.36 1.25 -6.26
CA HIS A 81 14.72 2.50 -6.94
C HIS A 81 15.20 2.27 -8.38
N HIS A 82 15.50 1.02 -8.76
CA HIS A 82 16.12 0.70 -10.04
C HIS A 82 15.28 -0.19 -10.95
N PHE A 83 14.22 -0.82 -10.42
CA PHE A 83 13.36 -1.72 -11.18
C PHE A 83 11.87 -1.42 -10.94
N PHE A 84 11.06 -1.78 -11.93
CA PHE A 84 9.60 -1.68 -11.90
C PHE A 84 8.97 -3.06 -12.07
N ARG A 85 7.74 -3.22 -11.56
CA ARG A 85 6.93 -4.42 -11.79
C ARG A 85 6.45 -4.49 -13.26
N LYS A 86 6.18 -5.72 -13.70
CA LYS A 86 5.74 -6.04 -15.06
C LYS A 86 4.48 -5.26 -15.48
N ASP A 87 3.47 -5.20 -14.61
CA ASP A 87 2.21 -4.47 -14.85
C ASP A 87 2.45 -3.01 -15.28
N HIS A 88 3.41 -2.34 -14.64
CA HIS A 88 3.78 -0.96 -14.92
C HIS A 88 4.51 -0.81 -16.25
N LEU A 89 5.50 -1.68 -16.51
CA LEU A 89 6.26 -1.69 -17.77
C LEU A 89 5.36 -2.01 -18.97
N GLU A 90 4.42 -2.95 -18.81
CA GLU A 90 3.43 -3.25 -19.84
C GLU A 90 2.50 -2.07 -20.10
N GLY A 91 2.19 -1.26 -19.07
CA GLY A 91 1.46 -0.02 -19.23
C GLY A 91 2.16 0.97 -20.17
N TRP A 92 3.47 1.16 -20.01
CA TRP A 92 4.24 2.00 -20.92
C TRP A 92 4.35 1.41 -22.33
N ARG A 93 4.54 0.09 -22.45
CA ARG A 93 4.53 -0.57 -23.77
C ARG A 93 3.19 -0.35 -24.49
N ARG A 94 2.07 -0.58 -23.80
CA ARG A 94 0.72 -0.35 -24.34
C ARG A 94 0.53 1.10 -24.78
N ALA A 95 0.97 2.07 -23.98
CA ALA A 95 0.85 3.50 -24.33
C ALA A 95 1.64 3.88 -25.60
N ILE A 96 2.70 3.14 -25.95
CA ILE A 96 3.46 3.35 -27.19
C ILE A 96 2.77 2.68 -28.38
N GLU A 97 2.29 1.45 -28.19
CA GLU A 97 1.76 0.60 -29.25
C GLU A 97 0.30 0.90 -29.63
N ASP A 98 -0.47 1.50 -28.73
CA ASP A 98 -1.89 1.80 -28.95
C ASP A 98 -2.08 2.85 -30.08
N PRO A 99 -2.82 2.53 -31.16
CA PRO A 99 -3.14 3.49 -32.23
C PRO A 99 -3.92 4.73 -31.74
N GLU A 100 -4.69 4.62 -30.66
CA GLU A 100 -5.48 5.73 -30.10
C GLU A 100 -4.65 6.69 -29.24
N ALA A 101 -3.45 6.29 -28.82
CA ALA A 101 -2.56 7.15 -28.04
C ALA A 101 -2.15 8.41 -28.83
N SER A 102 -1.98 9.53 -28.14
CA SER A 102 -1.41 10.72 -28.78
C SER A 102 0.10 10.56 -28.96
N ASP A 103 0.70 11.34 -29.87
CA ASP A 103 2.17 11.33 -30.03
C ASP A 103 2.90 11.73 -28.75
N ASN A 104 2.29 12.60 -27.94
CA ASN A 104 2.82 13.00 -26.65
C ASN A 104 2.79 11.83 -25.65
N ASP A 105 1.74 11.01 -25.64
CA ASP A 105 1.67 9.82 -24.78
C ASP A 105 2.79 8.85 -25.14
N ARG A 106 2.98 8.58 -26.44
CA ARG A 106 4.07 7.72 -26.93
C ARG A 106 5.45 8.28 -26.56
N TYR A 107 5.63 9.60 -26.71
CA TYR A 107 6.89 10.28 -26.37
C TYR A 107 7.20 10.20 -24.87
N VAL A 108 6.20 10.47 -24.02
CA VAL A 108 6.34 10.39 -22.56
C VAL A 108 6.62 8.95 -22.13
N ALA A 109 5.82 7.98 -22.60
CA ALA A 109 6.03 6.57 -22.27
C ALA A 109 7.40 6.04 -22.73
N THR A 110 7.86 6.46 -23.92
CA THR A 110 9.21 6.14 -24.42
C THR A 110 10.30 6.74 -23.54
N THR A 111 10.10 7.98 -23.08
CA THR A 111 11.05 8.66 -22.18
C THR A 111 11.12 7.95 -20.82
N LEU A 112 9.98 7.56 -20.26
CA LEU A 112 9.90 6.81 -19.01
C LEU A 112 10.55 5.43 -19.14
N LEU A 113 10.33 4.71 -20.24
CA LEU A 113 10.99 3.43 -20.51
C LEU A 113 12.51 3.56 -20.62
N LYS A 114 13.01 4.57 -21.35
CA LYS A 114 14.46 4.84 -21.42
C LYS A 114 15.05 5.12 -20.04
N ASN A 115 14.36 5.91 -19.23
CA ASN A 115 14.77 6.18 -17.85
C ASN A 115 14.82 4.89 -17.01
N ALA A 116 13.83 4.01 -17.14
CA ALA A 116 13.85 2.70 -16.47
C ALA A 116 15.02 1.82 -16.93
N CYS A 117 15.35 1.81 -18.23
CA CYS A 117 16.52 1.11 -18.75
C CYS A 117 17.83 1.64 -18.15
N ILE A 118 17.96 2.96 -17.97
CA ILE A 118 19.13 3.58 -17.33
C ILE A 118 19.20 3.20 -15.86
N ALA A 119 18.07 3.29 -15.15
CA ALA A 119 18.00 2.98 -13.71
C ALA A 119 18.35 1.53 -13.40
N ALA A 120 18.01 0.59 -14.30
CA ALA A 120 18.37 -0.82 -14.18
C ALA A 120 19.89 -1.09 -14.11
N GLY A 121 20.71 -0.11 -14.52
CA GLY A 121 22.17 -0.13 -14.30
C GLY A 121 22.62 0.06 -12.85
N ARG A 122 21.69 0.29 -11.90
CA ARG A 122 21.91 0.39 -10.44
C ARG A 122 22.84 1.53 -9.98
N VAL A 123 23.13 2.50 -10.84
CA VAL A 123 23.94 3.68 -10.49
C VAL A 123 23.06 4.89 -10.20
N LEU A 124 22.15 5.21 -11.12
CA LEU A 124 21.19 6.31 -11.00
C LEU A 124 19.82 5.74 -10.58
N PRO A 125 19.15 6.33 -9.57
CA PRO A 125 17.79 5.95 -9.24
C PRO A 125 16.84 6.37 -10.36
N SER A 126 15.72 5.67 -10.50
CA SER A 126 14.68 5.93 -11.50
C SER A 126 13.96 7.26 -11.32
N CYS A 127 14.09 7.90 -10.16
CA CYS A 127 13.51 9.20 -9.84
C CYS A 127 14.45 9.97 -8.91
N GLN A 128 14.49 11.30 -9.06
CA GLN A 128 15.18 12.19 -8.12
C GLN A 128 14.53 12.19 -6.73
N ASP A 129 13.22 12.01 -6.68
CA ASP A 129 12.49 11.81 -5.44
C ASP A 129 12.45 10.31 -5.12
N THR A 130 13.44 9.87 -4.36
CA THR A 130 13.54 8.50 -3.84
C THR A 130 12.49 8.22 -2.75
N GLY A 131 11.75 9.24 -2.31
CA GLY A 131 10.56 9.09 -1.50
C GLY A 131 10.79 8.78 -0.03
N THR A 132 9.68 8.71 0.71
CA THR A 132 9.66 8.27 2.10
C THR A 132 9.66 6.74 2.15
N ALA A 133 10.48 6.17 3.02
CA ALA A 133 10.51 4.73 3.27
C ALA A 133 9.32 4.32 4.15
N ILE A 134 8.45 3.45 3.63
CA ILE A 134 7.30 2.90 4.34
C ILE A 134 7.41 1.38 4.36
N VAL A 135 7.19 0.78 5.53
CA VAL A 135 7.15 -0.66 5.75
C VAL A 135 5.81 -1.03 6.32
N LEU A 136 5.08 -1.91 5.64
CA LEU A 136 3.98 -2.67 6.22
C LEU A 136 4.52 -4.07 6.53
N GLY A 137 4.67 -4.39 7.82
CA GLY A 137 5.07 -5.71 8.30
C GLY A 137 3.88 -6.43 8.92
N LYS A 138 3.77 -7.75 8.74
CA LYS A 138 2.78 -8.61 9.38
C LYS A 138 3.50 -9.72 10.13
N ARG A 139 3.72 -9.51 11.43
CA ARG A 139 4.44 -10.48 12.28
C ARG A 139 3.48 -11.51 12.81
N GLY A 140 3.73 -12.76 12.44
CA GLY A 140 3.04 -13.92 13.00
C GLY A 140 3.18 -13.98 14.52
N GLU A 141 2.13 -14.44 15.20
CA GLU A 141 2.13 -14.71 16.65
C GLU A 141 3.37 -15.49 17.11
N LEU A 142 3.83 -16.43 16.28
CA LEU A 142 4.95 -17.32 16.57
C LEU A 142 6.23 -16.97 15.79
N CYS A 143 6.33 -15.73 15.29
CA CYS A 143 7.54 -15.18 14.68
C CYS A 143 8.32 -14.37 15.72
N TRP A 144 9.46 -14.89 16.17
CA TRP A 144 10.23 -14.31 17.27
C TRP A 144 11.49 -13.62 16.77
N THR A 145 11.44 -12.29 16.72
CA THR A 145 12.52 -11.42 16.22
C THR A 145 13.41 -10.83 17.32
N GLY A 146 13.03 -11.01 18.59
CA GLY A 146 13.66 -10.32 19.73
C GLY A 146 13.12 -8.91 20.01
N GLY A 147 12.16 -8.42 19.21
CA GLY A 147 11.39 -7.20 19.50
C GLY A 147 12.04 -5.87 19.11
N GLU A 148 13.24 -5.87 18.51
CA GLU A 148 13.92 -4.67 18.02
C GLU A 148 13.61 -4.36 16.53
N ASP A 149 12.47 -4.83 16.03
CA ASP A 149 12.11 -4.85 14.61
C ASP A 149 12.29 -3.48 13.95
N GLU A 150 11.78 -2.43 14.58
CA GLU A 150 11.79 -1.07 14.05
C GLU A 150 13.20 -0.52 13.83
N LYS A 151 14.11 -0.79 14.79
CA LYS A 151 15.51 -0.38 14.74
C LYS A 151 16.25 -1.11 13.62
N CYS A 152 16.04 -2.41 13.48
CA CYS A 152 16.70 -3.22 12.44
C CYS A 152 16.19 -2.87 11.03
N LEU A 153 14.86 -2.68 10.87
CA LEU A 153 14.28 -2.19 9.62
C LEU A 153 14.82 -0.80 9.25
N SER A 154 14.85 0.13 10.22
CA SER A 154 15.40 1.48 10.02
C SER A 154 16.89 1.44 9.65
N LYS A 155 17.66 0.51 10.23
CA LYS A 155 19.07 0.33 9.88
C LYS A 155 19.25 -0.14 8.44
N GLY A 156 18.42 -1.06 7.97
CA GLY A 156 18.43 -1.51 6.57
C GLY A 156 18.09 -0.40 5.59
N ILE A 157 17.08 0.41 5.93
CA ILE A 157 16.70 1.60 5.16
C ILE A 157 17.86 2.59 5.14
N TRP A 158 18.44 2.92 6.30
CA TRP A 158 19.60 3.79 6.39
C TRP A 158 20.76 3.28 5.53
N ASN A 159 21.07 1.97 5.54
CA ASN A 159 22.11 1.39 4.70
C ASN A 159 21.81 1.62 3.20
N ALA A 160 20.55 1.44 2.77
CA ALA A 160 20.15 1.69 1.39
C ALA A 160 20.37 3.17 1.00
N TYR A 161 19.94 4.11 1.82
CA TYR A 161 20.07 5.54 1.52
C TYR A 161 21.49 6.08 1.68
N ARG A 162 22.29 5.51 2.60
CA ARG A 162 23.65 5.98 2.91
C ARG A 162 24.71 5.51 1.92
N TYR A 163 24.56 4.29 1.41
CA TYR A 163 25.58 3.61 0.59
C TYR A 163 25.24 3.58 -0.90
N HIS A 164 24.09 4.13 -1.30
CA HIS A 164 23.70 4.27 -2.71
C HIS A 164 23.43 5.74 -3.04
N ASN A 165 23.34 6.06 -4.33
CA ASN A 165 23.10 7.43 -4.82
C ASN A 165 21.62 7.83 -4.72
N LEU A 166 21.06 7.74 -3.51
CA LEU A 166 19.67 8.10 -3.21
C LEU A 166 19.60 9.49 -2.54
N ARG A 167 18.38 10.00 -2.30
CA ARG A 167 18.16 11.35 -1.77
C ARG A 167 17.57 11.34 -0.36
N TYR A 168 18.11 12.19 0.51
CA TYR A 168 17.53 12.45 1.83
C TYR A 168 16.43 13.51 1.74
N SER A 169 15.19 13.07 1.89
CA SER A 169 13.99 13.85 1.61
C SER A 169 13.13 14.12 2.84
N GLN A 170 13.48 13.56 4.01
CA GLN A 170 12.76 13.82 5.25
C GLN A 170 13.24 15.10 5.91
N THR A 171 12.26 15.90 6.34
CA THR A 171 12.47 17.17 7.02
C THR A 171 11.94 17.04 8.44
N ALA A 172 12.82 17.21 9.43
CA ALA A 172 12.46 17.21 10.83
C ALA A 172 12.10 18.63 11.28
N ALA A 173 10.94 18.77 11.91
CA ALA A 173 10.52 20.00 12.55
C ALA A 173 11.23 20.15 13.91
N LEU A 174 12.06 21.19 14.05
CA LEU A 174 12.69 21.58 15.32
C LEU A 174 11.72 22.40 16.17
N ASP A 175 10.92 23.22 15.51
CA ASP A 175 9.75 23.92 16.05
C ASP A 175 8.69 24.03 14.94
N MET A 176 7.66 24.86 15.13
CA MET A 176 6.57 25.01 14.16
C MET A 176 7.02 25.46 12.77
N PHE A 177 8.11 26.22 12.65
CA PHE A 177 8.56 26.80 11.38
C PHE A 177 10.01 26.49 11.04
N LYS A 178 10.81 26.13 12.03
CA LYS A 178 12.21 25.80 11.86
C LYS A 178 12.37 24.30 11.60
N GLU A 179 13.08 24.00 10.53
CA GLU A 179 13.26 22.65 10.06
C GLU A 179 14.75 22.34 9.81
N CYS A 180 15.10 21.05 9.86
CA CYS A 180 16.36 20.55 9.34
C CYS A 180 16.17 19.23 8.57
N ASN A 181 17.05 18.96 7.60
CA ASN A 181 17.11 17.65 6.98
C ASN A 181 17.72 16.65 7.97
N THR A 182 17.18 15.43 8.06
CA THR A 182 17.73 14.40 8.94
C THR A 182 19.09 13.86 8.48
N GLY A 183 19.44 14.06 7.21
CA GLY A 183 20.73 13.70 6.64
C GLY A 183 20.86 12.23 6.24
N ASP A 184 19.78 11.45 6.34
CA ASP A 184 19.77 10.01 6.05
C ASP A 184 18.43 9.45 5.54
N ASN A 185 17.45 10.31 5.26
CA ASN A 185 16.08 9.97 4.88
C ASN A 185 15.26 9.19 5.93
N LEU A 186 15.71 9.12 7.17
CA LEU A 186 14.89 8.65 8.30
C LEU A 186 14.12 9.83 8.92
N PRO A 187 13.06 9.59 9.72
CA PRO A 187 12.48 8.28 10.07
C PRO A 187 11.74 7.62 8.92
N ALA A 188 11.65 6.28 8.98
CA ALA A 188 10.74 5.50 8.14
C ALA A 188 9.35 5.42 8.80
N GLN A 189 8.31 5.21 8.01
CA GLN A 189 7.00 4.84 8.53
C GLN A 189 6.95 3.31 8.67
N LEU A 190 6.86 2.80 9.90
CA LEU A 190 6.85 1.37 10.19
C LEU A 190 5.50 0.96 10.78
N ASP A 191 4.69 0.26 10.00
CA ASP A 191 3.36 -0.25 10.39
C ASP A 191 3.45 -1.76 10.56
N LEU A 192 3.69 -2.21 11.80
CA LEU A 192 3.92 -3.61 12.15
C LEU A 192 2.66 -4.22 12.78
N LEU A 193 1.94 -5.03 12.00
CA LEU A 193 0.70 -5.69 12.39
C LEU A 193 0.98 -7.05 13.03
N ALA A 194 0.23 -7.39 14.08
CA ALA A 194 0.18 -8.74 14.61
C ALA A 194 -0.82 -9.59 13.81
N VAL A 195 -0.39 -10.75 13.33
CA VAL A 195 -1.21 -11.68 12.53
C VAL A 195 -1.05 -13.12 13.01
N PRO A 196 -1.94 -14.06 12.61
CA PRO A 196 -1.75 -15.48 12.88
C PRO A 196 -0.50 -16.05 12.18
N GLY A 197 -0.02 -17.21 12.67
CA GLY A 197 1.08 -17.97 12.04
C GLY A 197 2.46 -17.69 12.63
N SER A 198 3.50 -18.24 11.98
CA SER A 198 4.91 -18.15 12.40
C SER A 198 5.76 -17.27 11.49
N ASP A 199 5.21 -16.75 10.39
CA ASP A 199 5.98 -16.08 9.37
C ASP A 199 6.03 -14.56 9.58
N TYR A 200 6.88 -13.87 8.80
CA TYR A 200 6.93 -12.42 8.76
C TYR A 200 6.80 -11.94 7.31
N GLU A 201 5.66 -11.32 6.99
CA GLU A 201 5.36 -10.86 5.63
C GLU A 201 5.51 -9.34 5.53
N PHE A 202 5.97 -8.85 4.38
CA PHE A 202 6.28 -7.43 4.20
C PHE A 202 5.81 -6.87 2.86
N LEU A 203 5.39 -5.61 2.91
CA LEU A 203 5.33 -4.72 1.74
C LEU A 203 6.22 -3.50 2.02
N PHE A 204 7.28 -3.34 1.21
CA PHE A 204 8.15 -2.17 1.22
C PHE A 204 7.72 -1.17 0.15
N ILE A 205 7.58 0.10 0.52
CA ILE A 205 7.13 1.16 -0.38
C ILE A 205 8.06 2.37 -0.26
N ALA A 206 8.73 2.72 -1.35
CA ALA A 206 9.40 4.01 -1.50
C ALA A 206 8.40 5.01 -2.10
N LYS A 207 7.71 5.80 -1.24
CA LYS A 207 6.61 6.66 -1.70
C LYS A 207 7.09 8.08 -1.95
N GLY A 208 7.18 8.46 -3.22
CA GLY A 208 7.49 9.84 -3.62
C GLY A 208 6.45 10.85 -3.15
N GLY A 209 6.90 12.01 -2.66
CA GLY A 209 6.09 13.05 -2.04
C GLY A 209 5.03 13.61 -2.99
N GLY A 210 5.35 13.78 -4.27
CA GLY A 210 4.37 14.23 -5.27
C GLY A 210 3.14 13.33 -5.36
N SER A 211 3.35 12.01 -5.34
CA SER A 211 2.26 11.02 -5.34
C SER A 211 1.60 10.82 -3.97
N ALA A 212 2.31 11.12 -2.87
CA ALA A 212 1.74 11.14 -1.53
C ALA A 212 0.74 12.31 -1.37
N ASN A 213 1.09 13.49 -1.92
CA ASN A 213 0.25 14.69 -1.93
C ASN A 213 -1.02 14.56 -2.80
N LYS A 214 -1.10 13.51 -3.62
CA LYS A 214 -2.29 13.16 -4.42
C LYS A 214 -3.15 12.06 -3.78
N ALA A 215 -3.00 11.85 -2.47
CA ALA A 215 -3.94 11.09 -1.67
C ALA A 215 -4.99 12.05 -1.07
N TYR A 216 -6.22 11.98 -1.55
CA TYR A 216 -7.31 12.88 -1.13
C TYR A 216 -8.39 12.14 -0.37
N LEU A 217 -8.89 12.78 0.69
CA LEU A 217 -10.03 12.33 1.47
C LEU A 217 -11.22 13.26 1.17
N TYR A 218 -12.38 12.68 0.91
CA TYR A 218 -13.63 13.40 0.71
C TYR A 218 -14.68 12.83 1.67
N GLN A 219 -15.29 13.71 2.46
CA GLN A 219 -16.38 13.35 3.37
C GLN A 219 -17.71 13.52 2.62
N GLU A 220 -18.20 12.41 2.07
CA GLU A 220 -19.40 12.36 1.24
C GLU A 220 -20.56 11.68 1.99
N THR A 221 -21.76 11.71 1.41
CA THR A 221 -22.96 11.13 2.02
C THR A 221 -23.56 10.00 1.16
N LYS A 222 -24.60 9.33 1.68
CA LYS A 222 -25.35 8.31 0.94
C LYS A 222 -25.88 8.81 -0.42
N ALA A 223 -26.13 10.10 -0.59
CA ALA A 223 -26.57 10.70 -1.85
C ALA A 223 -25.57 10.49 -3.00
N LEU A 224 -24.29 10.29 -2.70
CA LEU A 224 -23.27 9.97 -3.70
C LEU A 224 -23.43 8.57 -4.28
N LEU A 225 -23.99 7.61 -3.51
CA LEU A 225 -24.00 6.18 -3.83
C LEU A 225 -25.12 5.80 -4.81
N ASN A 226 -25.10 6.44 -5.98
CA ASN A 226 -25.87 6.06 -7.15
C ASN A 226 -25.01 6.26 -8.42
N PRO A 227 -25.31 5.56 -9.53
CA PRO A 227 -24.45 5.57 -10.71
C PRO A 227 -24.18 6.96 -11.30
N LYS A 228 -25.19 7.84 -11.33
CA LYS A 228 -25.08 9.18 -11.91
C LYS A 228 -24.19 10.09 -11.07
N SER A 229 -24.47 10.17 -9.77
CA SER A 229 -23.70 11.02 -8.85
C SER A 229 -22.26 10.54 -8.73
N LEU A 230 -22.04 9.23 -8.57
CA LEU A 230 -20.70 8.66 -8.44
C LEU A 230 -19.87 8.88 -9.71
N ARG A 231 -20.45 8.71 -10.91
CA ARG A 231 -19.74 8.98 -12.16
C ARG A 231 -19.33 10.45 -12.29
N ALA A 232 -20.25 11.38 -12.02
CA ALA A 232 -19.96 12.82 -12.06
C ALA A 232 -18.88 13.20 -11.03
N PHE A 233 -18.95 12.64 -9.83
CA PHE A 233 -17.93 12.81 -8.80
C PHE A 233 -16.56 12.33 -9.27
N ILE A 234 -16.47 11.13 -9.85
CA ILE A 234 -15.20 10.59 -10.38
C ILE A 234 -14.63 11.52 -11.45
N GLU A 235 -15.43 11.92 -12.43
CA GLU A 235 -14.97 12.82 -13.50
C GLU A 235 -14.47 14.17 -12.98
N GLU A 236 -15.13 14.72 -11.97
CA GLU A 236 -14.71 15.96 -11.32
C GLU A 236 -13.41 15.76 -10.53
N LYS A 237 -13.36 14.76 -9.63
CA LYS A 237 -12.22 14.57 -8.72
C LYS A 237 -10.97 14.10 -9.45
N LEU A 238 -11.08 13.31 -10.52
CA LEU A 238 -9.91 12.90 -11.32
C LEU A 238 -9.17 14.09 -11.93
N LYS A 239 -9.88 15.16 -12.33
CA LYS A 239 -9.24 16.38 -12.85
C LYS A 239 -8.38 17.07 -11.79
N THR A 240 -8.73 16.96 -10.51
CA THR A 240 -7.96 17.55 -9.40
C THR A 240 -6.61 16.87 -9.16
N LEU A 241 -6.45 15.61 -9.61
CA LEU A 241 -5.15 14.95 -9.60
C LEU A 241 -4.18 15.68 -10.55
N GLY A 242 -4.67 16.04 -11.74
CA GLY A 242 -3.88 16.69 -12.79
C GLY A 242 -2.69 15.83 -13.25
N THR A 243 -1.64 16.47 -13.75
CA THR A 243 -0.40 15.81 -14.19
C THR A 243 0.73 15.90 -13.15
N ALA A 244 0.45 16.45 -11.97
CA ALA A 244 1.45 16.84 -10.97
C ALA A 244 2.12 15.65 -10.23
N ALA A 245 1.67 14.42 -10.45
CA ALA A 245 2.26 13.22 -9.85
C ALA A 245 2.79 12.22 -10.90
N CYS A 246 3.19 12.71 -12.08
CA CYS A 246 3.83 11.94 -13.15
C CYS A 246 3.00 10.75 -13.65
N PRO A 247 1.86 10.99 -14.35
CA PRO A 247 1.13 9.91 -15.03
C PRO A 247 2.01 9.20 -16.08
N PRO A 248 1.71 7.95 -16.50
CA PRO A 248 0.44 7.22 -16.29
C PRO A 248 0.22 6.72 -14.86
N TYR A 249 -1.00 6.91 -14.33
CA TYR A 249 -1.33 6.58 -12.95
C TYR A 249 -1.84 5.15 -12.78
N HIS A 250 -1.46 4.53 -11.65
CA HIS A 250 -2.25 3.48 -11.02
C HIS A 250 -3.25 4.15 -10.07
N ILE A 251 -4.49 4.35 -10.53
CA ILE A 251 -5.52 5.06 -9.77
C ILE A 251 -6.23 4.08 -8.84
N ALA A 252 -6.31 4.43 -7.55
CA ALA A 252 -7.13 3.73 -6.58
C ALA A 252 -8.24 4.65 -6.07
N LEU A 253 -9.44 4.10 -5.92
CA LEU A 253 -10.61 4.75 -5.35
C LEU A 253 -11.24 3.80 -4.34
N VAL A 254 -11.42 4.26 -3.10
CA VAL A 254 -12.08 3.50 -2.05
C VAL A 254 -13.35 4.25 -1.65
N ILE A 255 -14.48 3.53 -1.63
CA ILE A 255 -15.79 4.07 -1.28
C ILE A 255 -16.22 3.46 0.05
N GLY A 256 -16.38 4.31 1.07
CA GLY A 256 -16.66 3.87 2.44
C GLY A 256 -15.40 3.53 3.24
N GLY A 257 -15.61 2.96 4.42
CA GLY A 257 -14.59 2.63 5.40
C GLY A 257 -15.08 2.94 6.81
N THR A 258 -14.43 2.35 7.82
CA THR A 258 -14.80 2.53 9.23
C THR A 258 -14.33 3.85 9.81
N SER A 259 -13.29 4.44 9.23
CA SER A 259 -12.75 5.74 9.59
C SER A 259 -11.93 6.33 8.45
N ALA A 260 -11.62 7.62 8.53
CA ALA A 260 -10.86 8.34 7.53
C ALA A 260 -9.47 7.71 7.29
N GLU A 261 -8.74 7.44 8.35
CA GLU A 261 -7.40 6.85 8.31
C GLU A 261 -7.41 5.40 7.77
N MET A 262 -8.47 4.63 8.07
CA MET A 262 -8.64 3.29 7.49
C MET A 262 -8.90 3.36 5.99
N THR A 263 -9.78 4.27 5.54
CA THR A 263 -10.01 4.54 4.11
C THR A 263 -8.72 4.95 3.41
N MET A 264 -7.94 5.85 4.01
CA MET A 264 -6.68 6.34 3.43
C MET A 264 -5.58 5.27 3.39
N LYS A 265 -5.50 4.40 4.40
CA LYS A 265 -4.63 3.21 4.36
C LYS A 265 -5.07 2.24 3.27
N THR A 266 -6.37 2.01 3.13
CA THR A 266 -6.91 1.10 2.12
C THR A 266 -6.63 1.59 0.70
N VAL A 267 -6.87 2.88 0.40
CA VAL A 267 -6.60 3.45 -0.93
C VAL A 267 -5.11 3.48 -1.23
N LYS A 268 -4.25 3.66 -0.21
CA LYS A 268 -2.80 3.50 -0.35
C LYS A 268 -2.44 2.10 -0.83
N LEU A 269 -2.89 1.07 -0.12
CA LEU A 269 -2.58 -0.33 -0.41
C LEU A 269 -3.19 -0.80 -1.73
N ALA A 270 -4.40 -0.35 -2.06
CA ALA A 270 -5.02 -0.58 -3.37
C ALA A 270 -4.18 0.03 -4.50
N SER A 271 -3.64 1.25 -4.36
CA SER A 271 -2.74 1.85 -5.37
C SER A 271 -1.42 1.08 -5.54
N CYS A 272 -1.04 0.30 -4.52
CA CYS A 272 0.11 -0.59 -4.52
C CYS A 272 -0.21 -2.01 -5.00
N ARG A 273 -1.46 -2.26 -5.45
CA ARG A 273 -1.94 -3.58 -5.93
C ARG A 273 -1.87 -4.67 -4.85
N TYR A 274 -1.94 -4.26 -3.58
CA TYR A 274 -1.92 -5.20 -2.45
C TYR A 274 -3.26 -5.95 -2.32
N TYR A 275 -4.34 -5.37 -2.81
CA TYR A 275 -5.71 -5.89 -2.68
C TYR A 275 -6.27 -6.51 -3.97
N ASP A 276 -5.43 -6.81 -4.96
CA ASP A 276 -5.87 -7.31 -6.27
C ASP A 276 -6.60 -8.67 -6.20
N SER A 277 -6.38 -9.44 -5.13
CA SER A 277 -6.99 -10.76 -4.92
C SER A 277 -8.27 -10.74 -4.07
N LEU A 278 -8.79 -9.55 -3.72
CA LEU A 278 -10.08 -9.43 -3.00
C LEU A 278 -11.27 -9.95 -3.82
N PRO A 279 -12.37 -10.37 -3.16
CA PRO A 279 -13.61 -10.75 -3.84
C PRO A 279 -14.22 -9.59 -4.61
N THR A 280 -14.95 -9.89 -5.69
CA THR A 280 -15.61 -8.90 -6.55
C THR A 280 -17.10 -8.70 -6.23
N THR A 281 -17.60 -9.29 -5.16
CA THR A 281 -18.98 -9.21 -4.69
C THR A 281 -19.01 -9.02 -3.17
N GLY A 282 -19.96 -8.23 -2.66
CA GLY A 282 -20.26 -8.16 -1.23
C GLY A 282 -21.20 -9.28 -0.77
N ASP A 283 -21.41 -9.38 0.54
CA ASP A 283 -22.30 -10.32 1.23
C ASP A 283 -23.45 -9.64 1.99
#